data_AF-A0A5E5PSM1-F1
#
_entry.id   AF-A0A5E5PSM1-F1
#
_cell.length_a   1.000
_cell.length_b   1.000
_cell.length_c   1.000
_cell.angle_alpha   90.00
_cell.angle_beta   90.00
_cell.angle_gamma   90.00
#
_symmetry.space_group_name_H-M   'P 1'
#
loop_
_entity.id
_entity.type
_entity.pdbx_description
1 polymer ?
#
loop_
_entity_poly.entity_id
_entity_poly.type
_entity_poly.pdbx_seq_one_letter_code
_entity_poly.pdbx_strand_id
1 'polypeptide(L)'
;MPITQEEYGDNFKPHLLEQYKLYVEMADRISGRRQSANSFFLSVNTAIIAAVGYVNFSSKTISEFYCLISFAGIVQCYIWFRLIRSYKDLNSAKFKVIHELESLLPVAPYDTEWNKVESGRNSKLYLPFTHIEAYIPWVFLVIHFFVFCKTISLLLIVHQ
;
A
#
# COMPACT_ATOMS: atom_id res chain seq x y z
N MET A 1 -23.52 -17.82 12.94
CA MET A 1 -23.28 -18.92 11.99
C MET A 1 -23.98 -18.58 10.68
N PRO A 2 -23.44 -18.93 9.51
CA PRO A 2 -24.17 -18.80 8.25
C PRO A 2 -25.42 -19.68 8.30
N ILE A 3 -26.54 -19.15 7.79
CA ILE A 3 -27.83 -19.83 7.65
C ILE A 3 -27.65 -20.95 6.62
N THR A 4 -28.13 -22.17 6.89
CA THR A 4 -28.01 -23.28 5.93
C THR A 4 -28.93 -23.06 4.74
N GLN A 5 -28.65 -23.72 3.61
CA GLN A 5 -29.53 -23.66 2.44
C GLN A 5 -30.96 -24.13 2.77
N GLU A 6 -31.10 -25.13 3.63
CA GLU A 6 -32.40 -25.65 4.09
C GLU A 6 -33.18 -24.61 4.92
N GLU A 7 -32.49 -23.83 5.76
CA GLU A 7 -33.12 -22.80 6.60
C GLU A 7 -33.43 -21.50 5.80
N TYR A 8 -32.63 -21.20 4.78
CA TYR A 8 -32.79 -19.99 3.97
C TYR A 8 -33.84 -20.11 2.85
N GLY A 9 -34.03 -21.32 2.32
CA GLY A 9 -34.97 -21.61 1.24
C GLY A 9 -34.43 -21.36 -0.17
N ASP A 10 -35.35 -21.36 -1.15
CA ASP A 10 -35.05 -21.46 -2.58
C ASP A 10 -34.13 -20.34 -3.13
N ASN A 11 -34.13 -19.17 -2.47
CA ASN A 11 -33.32 -18.02 -2.89
C ASN A 11 -31.86 -18.06 -2.41
N PHE A 12 -31.44 -19.11 -1.70
CA PHE A 12 -30.08 -19.21 -1.16
C PHE A 12 -29.00 -19.07 -2.24
N LYS A 13 -29.09 -19.84 -3.33
CA LYS A 13 -28.10 -19.82 -4.41
C LYS A 13 -28.07 -18.48 -5.17
N PRO A 14 -29.22 -17.91 -5.59
CA PRO A 14 -29.26 -16.57 -6.17
C PRO A 14 -28.64 -15.49 -5.26
N HIS A 15 -29.04 -15.44 -3.99
CA HIS A 15 -28.54 -14.42 -3.07
C HIS A 15 -27.06 -14.61 -2.71
N LEU A 16 -26.60 -15.84 -2.56
CA LEU A 16 -25.18 -16.16 -2.37
C LEU A 16 -24.35 -15.65 -3.55
N LEU A 17 -24.80 -15.90 -4.78
CA LEU A 17 -24.12 -15.42 -5.98
C LEU A 17 -24.06 -13.89 -6.04
N GLU A 18 -25.15 -13.20 -5.68
CA GLU A 18 -25.17 -11.73 -5.62
C GLU A 18 -24.25 -11.18 -4.52
N GLN A 19 -24.25 -11.79 -3.33
CA GLN A 19 -23.32 -11.43 -2.25
C GLN A 19 -21.86 -11.62 -2.69
N TYR A 20 -21.56 -12.73 -3.34
CA TYR A 20 -20.25 -13.02 -3.90
C TYR A 20 -19.83 -11.95 -4.92
N LYS A 21 -20.67 -11.64 -5.91
CA LYS A 21 -20.39 -10.60 -6.91
C LYS A 21 -20.10 -9.24 -6.28
N LEU A 22 -20.96 -8.78 -5.37
CA LEU A 22 -20.79 -7.51 -4.67
C LEU A 22 -19.51 -7.50 -3.84
N TYR A 23 -19.20 -8.60 -3.15
CA TYR A 23 -18.01 -8.68 -2.32
C TYR A 23 -16.72 -8.66 -3.14
N VAL A 24 -16.68 -9.42 -4.25
CA VAL A 24 -15.56 -9.42 -5.21
C VAL A 24 -15.34 -8.02 -5.79
N GLU A 25 -16.41 -7.36 -6.21
CA GLU A 25 -16.32 -5.99 -6.73
C GLU A 25 -15.77 -5.01 -5.67
N MET A 26 -16.25 -5.10 -4.43
CA MET A 26 -15.73 -4.29 -3.33
C MET A 26 -14.27 -4.61 -2.99
N ALA A 27 -13.85 -5.88 -3.11
CA ALA A 27 -12.47 -6.30 -2.91
C ALA A 27 -11.56 -5.71 -4.00
N ASP A 28 -11.98 -5.74 -5.26
CA ASP A 28 -11.22 -5.19 -6.38
C ASP A 28 -11.03 -3.66 -6.28
N ARG A 29 -12.08 -2.93 -5.86
CA ARG A 29 -12.02 -1.48 -5.63
C ARG A 29 -10.92 -1.06 -4.63
N ILE A 30 -10.48 -1.95 -3.73
CA ILE A 30 -9.40 -1.65 -2.78
C ILE A 30 -8.03 -1.60 -3.48
N SER A 31 -7.82 -2.42 -4.51
CA SER A 31 -6.61 -2.34 -5.34
C SER A 31 -6.49 -0.97 -5.98
N GLY A 32 -7.58 -0.43 -6.53
CA GLY A 32 -7.63 0.95 -7.06
C GLY A 32 -7.34 2.01 -6.01
N ARG A 33 -7.88 1.87 -4.78
CA ARG A 33 -7.58 2.78 -3.65
C ARG A 33 -6.09 2.75 -3.27
N ARG A 34 -5.45 1.57 -3.27
CA ARG A 34 -4.01 1.41 -3.01
C ARG A 34 -3.17 2.15 -4.06
N GLN A 35 -3.50 1.99 -5.34
CA GLN A 35 -2.80 2.68 -6.42
C GLN A 35 -2.92 4.20 -6.32
N SER A 36 -4.13 4.71 -6.03
CA SER A 36 -4.34 6.15 -5.81
C SER A 36 -3.52 6.69 -4.63
N ALA A 37 -3.48 5.96 -3.50
CA ALA A 37 -2.66 6.32 -2.35
C ALA A 37 -1.15 6.35 -2.70
N ASN A 38 -0.66 5.37 -3.47
CA ASN A 38 0.73 5.34 -3.93
C ASN A 38 1.06 6.56 -4.80
N SER A 39 0.22 6.90 -5.77
CA SER A 39 0.40 8.07 -6.63
C SER A 39 0.37 9.40 -5.85
N PHE A 40 -0.49 9.50 -4.84
CA PHE A 40 -0.54 10.65 -3.95
C PHE A 40 0.79 10.85 -3.21
N PHE A 41 1.30 9.82 -2.54
CA PHE A 41 2.55 9.93 -1.78
C PHE A 41 3.78 10.14 -2.66
N LEU A 42 3.80 9.58 -3.85
CA LEU A 42 4.84 9.85 -4.84
C LEU A 42 4.83 11.33 -5.28
N SER A 43 3.64 11.88 -5.53
CA SER A 43 3.47 13.29 -5.88
C SER A 43 3.95 14.22 -4.76
N VAL A 44 3.61 13.90 -3.50
CA VAL A 44 4.06 14.66 -2.32
C VAL A 44 5.59 14.64 -2.22
N ASN A 45 6.24 13.48 -2.37
CA ASN A 45 7.71 13.39 -2.37
C ASN A 45 8.34 14.21 -3.49
N THR A 46 7.78 14.11 -4.69
CA THR A 46 8.25 14.87 -5.85
C THR A 46 8.16 16.38 -5.60
N ALA A 47 7.05 16.85 -5.01
CA ALA A 47 6.87 18.25 -4.64
C ALA A 47 7.88 18.71 -3.57
N ILE A 48 8.15 17.88 -2.56
CA ILE A 48 9.16 18.17 -1.53
C ILE A 48 10.55 18.33 -2.17
N ILE A 49 10.95 17.40 -3.05
CA ILE A 49 12.24 17.45 -3.73
C ILE A 49 12.34 18.69 -4.63
N ALA A 50 11.28 19.02 -5.37
CA ALA A 50 11.24 20.21 -6.21
C ALA A 50 11.35 21.50 -5.39
N ALA A 51 10.65 21.60 -4.25
CA ALA A 51 10.72 22.74 -3.35
C ALA A 51 12.14 22.91 -2.78
N VAL A 52 12.77 21.82 -2.32
CA VAL A 52 14.15 21.81 -1.83
C VAL A 52 15.13 22.25 -2.93
N GLY A 53 14.97 21.73 -4.15
CA GLY A 53 15.79 22.12 -5.29
C GLY A 53 15.69 23.61 -5.59
N TYR A 54 14.48 24.15 -5.66
CA TYR A 54 14.23 25.57 -5.94
C TYR A 54 14.86 26.52 -4.91
N VAL A 55 14.75 26.20 -3.61
CA VAL A 55 15.34 27.00 -2.53
C VAL A 55 16.87 26.98 -2.57
N ASN A 56 17.48 25.85 -2.95
CA ASN A 56 18.93 25.71 -3.05
C ASN A 56 19.53 26.59 -4.15
N PHE A 57 18.85 26.73 -5.29
CA PHE A 57 19.29 27.65 -6.35
C PHE A 57 19.29 29.13 -5.91
N SER A 58 18.48 29.50 -4.92
CA SER A 58 18.29 30.90 -4.51
C SER A 58 19.15 31.31 -3.30
N SER A 59 19.68 30.37 -2.52
CA SER A 59 20.45 30.68 -1.30
C SER A 59 21.52 29.63 -0.98
N LYS A 60 22.76 30.07 -0.69
CA LYS A 60 23.88 29.18 -0.32
C LYS A 60 23.84 28.69 1.13
N THR A 61 22.96 29.23 1.97
CA THR A 61 22.89 28.89 3.39
C THR A 61 21.87 27.78 3.61
N ILE A 62 22.29 26.70 4.28
CA ILE A 62 21.37 25.66 4.72
C ILE A 62 20.52 26.24 5.87
N SER A 63 19.24 26.50 5.60
CA SER A 63 18.27 27.00 6.57
C SER A 63 17.68 25.87 7.42
N GLU A 64 17.21 26.20 8.62
CA GLU A 64 16.34 25.37 9.48
C GLU A 64 15.15 24.76 8.71
N PHE A 65 14.73 25.43 7.63
CA PHE A 65 13.75 24.93 6.67
C PHE A 65 14.07 23.52 6.11
N TYR A 66 15.34 23.23 5.82
CA TYR A 66 15.75 21.91 5.31
C TYR A 66 15.60 20.82 6.38
N CYS A 67 15.80 21.16 7.65
CA CYS A 67 15.58 20.22 8.75
C CYS A 67 14.10 19.84 8.84
N LEU A 68 13.22 20.85 8.82
CA LEU A 68 11.78 20.67 8.92
C LEU A 68 11.20 19.88 7.73
N ILE A 69 11.61 20.22 6.50
CA ILE A 69 11.11 19.55 5.29
C ILE A 69 11.58 18.09 5.21
N SER A 70 12.83 17.79 5.60
CA SER A 70 13.35 16.43 5.63
C SER A 70 12.68 15.59 6.72
N PHE A 71 12.43 16.18 7.89
CA PHE A 71 11.66 15.50 8.94
C PHE A 71 10.23 15.18 8.49
N ALA A 72 9.55 16.13 7.86
CA ALA A 72 8.23 15.90 7.27
C ALA A 72 8.25 14.79 6.21
N GLY A 73 9.28 14.75 5.36
CA GLY A 73 9.51 13.68 4.38
C GLY A 73 9.68 12.30 5.02
N ILE A 74 10.46 12.18 6.10
CA ILE A 74 10.62 10.92 6.86
C ILE A 74 9.27 10.45 7.41
N VAL A 75 8.53 11.33 8.08
CA VAL A 75 7.21 11.01 8.65
C VAL A 75 6.24 10.55 7.55
N GLN A 76 6.21 11.27 6.42
CA GLN A 76 5.35 10.91 5.30
C GLN A 76 5.74 9.55 4.69
N CYS A 77 7.03 9.24 4.54
CA CYS A 77 7.48 7.93 4.07
C CYS A 77 7.06 6.80 5.01
N TYR A 78 7.14 7.02 6.33
CA TYR A 78 6.66 6.06 7.31
C TYR A 78 5.15 5.82 7.20
N ILE A 79 4.35 6.90 7.08
CA ILE A 79 2.90 6.79 6.88
C ILE A 79 2.58 6.02 5.59
N TRP A 80 3.28 6.32 4.50
CA TRP A 80 3.12 5.65 3.21
C TRP A 80 3.39 4.14 3.34
N PHE A 81 4.51 3.76 3.95
CA PHE A 81 4.84 2.36 4.20
C PHE A 81 3.76 1.64 5.03
N ARG A 82 3.27 2.29 6.10
CA ARG A 82 2.21 1.75 6.95
C ARG A 82 0.91 1.53 6.18
N LEU A 83 0.56 2.44 5.27
CA LEU A 83 -0.63 2.31 4.43
C LEU A 83 -0.51 1.17 3.41
N ILE A 84 0.63 1.02 2.73
CA ILE A 84 0.86 -0.11 1.81
C ILE A 84 0.67 -1.44 2.54
N ARG A 85 1.24 -1.58 3.74
CA ARG A 85 1.09 -2.78 4.57
C ARG A 85 -0.37 -3.03 4.96
N SER A 86 -1.07 -1.99 5.41
CA SER A 86 -2.49 -2.08 5.75
C SER A 86 -3.35 -2.57 4.57
N TYR A 87 -3.12 -2.05 3.37
CA TYR A 87 -3.82 -2.49 2.17
C TYR A 87 -3.51 -3.95 1.82
N LYS A 88 -2.25 -4.39 1.96
CA LYS A 88 -1.86 -5.80 1.77
C LYS A 88 -2.60 -6.73 2.72
N ASP A 89 -2.61 -6.39 4.00
CA ASP A 89 -3.21 -7.21 5.05
C ASP A 89 -4.74 -7.31 4.84
N LEU A 90 -5.39 -6.18 4.53
CA LEU A 90 -6.82 -6.14 4.23
C LEU A 90 -7.17 -6.94 2.97
N ASN A 91 -6.37 -6.81 1.91
CA ASN A 91 -6.60 -7.55 0.67
C ASN A 91 -6.47 -9.06 0.92
N SER A 92 -5.45 -9.47 1.68
CA SER A 92 -5.24 -10.87 2.06
C SER A 92 -6.43 -11.43 2.86
N ALA A 93 -6.99 -10.64 3.78
CA ALA A 93 -8.19 -11.03 4.53
C ALA A 93 -9.43 -11.17 3.63
N LYS A 94 -9.60 -10.27 2.66
CA LYS A 94 -10.72 -10.30 1.72
C LYS A 94 -10.67 -11.51 0.78
N PHE A 95 -9.48 -11.87 0.29
CA PHE A 95 -9.31 -13.08 -0.52
C PHE A 95 -9.70 -14.35 0.25
N LYS A 96 -9.39 -14.44 1.54
CA LYS A 96 -9.86 -15.57 2.38
C LYS A 96 -11.38 -15.68 2.41
N VAL A 97 -12.08 -14.56 2.60
CA VAL A 97 -13.55 -14.53 2.59
C VAL A 97 -14.10 -14.90 1.21
N ILE A 98 -13.45 -14.44 0.13
CA ILE A 98 -13.83 -14.84 -1.24
C ILE A 98 -13.72 -16.37 -1.40
N HIS A 99 -12.62 -16.98 -0.99
CA HIS A 99 -12.46 -18.44 -1.07
C HIS A 99 -13.48 -19.21 -0.22
N GLU A 100 -13.80 -18.69 0.98
CA GLU A 100 -14.87 -19.27 1.81
C GLU A 100 -16.23 -19.21 1.12
N LEU A 101 -16.57 -18.10 0.45
CA LEU A 101 -17.80 -17.99 -0.34
C LEU A 101 -17.78 -18.91 -1.57
N GLU A 102 -16.64 -19.02 -2.25
CA GLU A 102 -16.47 -19.90 -3.41
C GLU A 102 -16.68 -21.37 -3.07
N SER A 103 -16.36 -21.80 -1.84
CA SER A 103 -16.60 -23.18 -1.39
C SER A 103 -18.08 -23.61 -1.44
N LEU A 104 -19.00 -22.63 -1.50
CA LEU A 104 -20.44 -22.83 -1.58
C LEU A 104 -21.00 -22.70 -3.01
N LEU A 105 -20.15 -22.29 -3.97
CA LEU A 105 -20.49 -22.10 -5.37
C LEU A 105 -20.06 -23.30 -6.23
N PRO A 106 -20.67 -23.51 -7.42
CA PRO A 106 -20.30 -24.63 -8.29
C PRO A 106 -18.88 -24.54 -8.86
N VAL A 107 -18.31 -23.33 -8.90
CA VAL A 107 -16.98 -23.05 -9.44
C VAL A 107 -16.29 -22.03 -8.53
N ALA A 108 -15.00 -22.24 -8.27
CA ALA A 108 -14.16 -21.41 -7.42
C ALA A 108 -13.00 -20.81 -8.25
N PRO A 109 -13.25 -19.79 -9.09
CA PRO A 109 -12.23 -19.23 -9.98
C PRO A 109 -11.02 -18.66 -9.23
N TYR A 110 -11.22 -17.91 -8.14
CA TYR A 110 -10.11 -17.32 -7.39
C TYR A 110 -9.30 -18.38 -6.65
N ASP A 111 -9.94 -19.37 -6.03
CA ASP A 111 -9.21 -20.49 -5.41
C ASP A 111 -8.40 -21.27 -6.47
N THR A 112 -8.99 -21.50 -7.65
CA THR A 112 -8.30 -22.13 -8.78
C THR A 112 -7.09 -21.31 -9.24
N GLU A 113 -7.22 -19.98 -9.34
CA GLU A 113 -6.11 -19.08 -9.68
C GLU A 113 -5.01 -19.12 -8.62
N TRP A 114 -5.38 -19.03 -7.34
CA TRP A 114 -4.45 -19.09 -6.21
C TRP A 114 -3.67 -20.41 -6.15
N ASN A 115 -4.32 -21.53 -6.48
CA ASN A 115 -3.69 -22.83 -6.58
C ASN A 115 -2.74 -22.93 -7.79
N LYS A 116 -3.09 -22.35 -8.94
CA LYS A 116 -2.21 -22.31 -10.13
C LYS A 116 -0.92 -21.54 -9.90
N VAL A 117 -0.91 -20.58 -8.99
CA VAL A 117 0.31 -19.87 -8.57
C VAL A 117 0.98 -20.49 -7.34
N GLU A 118 0.67 -21.76 -7.03
CA GLU A 118 1.19 -22.53 -5.89
C GLU A 118 1.03 -21.82 -4.53
N SER A 119 -0.07 -21.09 -4.37
CA SER A 119 -0.35 -20.30 -3.16
C SER A 119 0.76 -19.28 -2.84
N GLY A 120 1.47 -18.79 -3.86
CA GLY A 120 2.60 -17.87 -3.70
C GLY A 120 3.88 -18.50 -3.13
N ARG A 121 3.97 -19.83 -3.02
CA ARG A 121 5.19 -20.54 -2.60
C ARG A 121 6.29 -20.50 -3.67
N ASN A 122 5.90 -20.38 -4.93
CA ASN A 122 6.80 -20.36 -6.07
C ASN A 122 6.90 -18.95 -6.66
N SER A 123 8.01 -18.27 -6.36
CA SER A 123 8.27 -16.90 -6.83
C SER A 123 8.40 -16.79 -8.36
N LYS A 124 8.63 -17.90 -9.07
CA LYS A 124 8.62 -17.90 -10.55
C LYS A 124 7.21 -17.79 -11.13
N LEU A 125 6.21 -18.26 -10.40
CA LEU A 125 4.81 -18.23 -10.82
C LEU A 125 4.08 -16.98 -10.32
N TYR A 126 4.45 -16.49 -9.14
CA TYR A 126 3.84 -15.29 -8.57
C TYR A 126 4.80 -14.52 -7.68
N LEU A 127 5.06 -13.28 -8.08
CA LEU A 127 5.79 -12.28 -7.30
C LEU A 127 4.79 -11.23 -6.82
N PRO A 128 4.51 -11.15 -5.50
CA PRO A 128 3.58 -10.16 -4.99
C PRO A 128 4.08 -8.74 -5.26
N PHE A 129 3.30 -7.96 -6.01
CA PHE A 129 3.60 -6.55 -6.31
C PHE A 129 3.88 -5.70 -5.08
N THR A 130 3.32 -6.08 -3.92
CA THR A 130 3.55 -5.36 -2.66
C THR A 130 5.01 -5.30 -2.24
N HIS A 131 5.83 -6.29 -2.62
CA HIS A 131 7.26 -6.23 -2.27
C HIS A 131 7.91 -5.01 -2.91
N ILE A 132 7.67 -4.79 -4.21
CA ILE A 132 8.23 -3.66 -4.96
C ILE A 132 7.66 -2.34 -4.43
N GLU A 133 6.34 -2.25 -4.26
CA GLU A 133 5.69 -1.04 -3.73
C GLU A 133 6.21 -0.67 -2.34
N ALA A 134 6.49 -1.66 -1.48
CA ALA A 134 6.99 -1.42 -0.13
C ALA A 134 8.44 -0.89 -0.11
N TYR A 135 9.25 -1.11 -1.15
CA TYR A 135 10.61 -0.56 -1.23
C TYR A 135 10.63 0.93 -1.58
N ILE A 136 9.64 1.44 -2.31
CA ILE A 136 9.63 2.84 -2.77
C ILE A 136 9.67 3.83 -1.58
N PRO A 137 8.84 3.69 -0.53
CA PRO A 137 8.95 4.54 0.66
C PRO A 137 10.32 4.48 1.34
N TRP A 138 11.00 3.33 1.33
CA TRP A 138 12.33 3.19 1.93
C TRP A 138 13.38 3.99 1.16
N VAL A 139 13.31 4.01 -0.17
CA VAL A 139 14.23 4.81 -0.99
C VAL A 139 14.10 6.30 -0.63
N PHE A 140 12.87 6.83 -0.58
CA PHE A 140 12.64 8.22 -0.19
C PHE A 140 13.01 8.49 1.28
N LEU A 141 12.75 7.54 2.18
CA LEU A 141 13.12 7.65 3.59
C LEU A 141 14.64 7.80 3.75
N VAL A 142 15.44 7.01 3.05
CA VAL A 142 16.91 7.10 3.08
C VAL A 142 17.38 8.45 2.55
N ILE A 143 16.77 8.96 1.47
CA ILE A 143 17.09 10.28 0.92
C ILE A 143 16.81 11.38 1.94
N HIS A 144 15.60 11.40 2.52
CA HIS A 144 15.23 12.41 3.51
C HIS A 144 16.07 12.31 4.78
N PHE A 145 16.39 11.09 5.22
CA PHE A 145 17.25 10.85 6.37
C PHE A 145 18.67 11.40 6.15
N PHE A 146 19.25 11.18 4.97
CA PHE A 146 20.56 11.72 4.65
C PHE A 146 20.58 13.26 4.65
N VAL A 147 19.56 13.90 4.09
CA VAL A 147 19.42 15.37 4.09
C VAL A 147 19.24 15.89 5.53
N PHE A 148 18.45 15.21 6.35
CA PHE A 148 18.25 15.54 7.75
C PHE A 148 19.57 15.49 8.55
N CYS A 149 20.31 14.38 8.46
CA CYS A 149 21.60 14.21 9.13
C CYS A 149 22.61 15.27 8.70
N LYS A 150 22.72 15.55 7.39
CA LYS A 150 23.62 16.58 6.85
C LYS A 150 23.25 17.97 7.39
N THR A 151 21.96 18.29 7.43
CA THR A 151 21.48 19.59 7.90
C THR A 151 21.76 19.78 9.39
N ILE A 152 21.47 18.78 10.21
CA ILE A 152 21.76 18.80 11.65
C ILE A 152 23.25 18.95 11.91
N SER A 153 24.10 18.16 11.23
CA SER A 153 25.55 18.25 11.39
C SER A 153 26.08 19.64 11.09
N LEU A 154 25.57 20.31 10.05
CA LEU A 154 26.01 21.65 9.69
C LEU A 154 25.51 22.70 10.70
N LEU A 155 24.26 22.60 11.16
CA LEU A 155 23.71 23.51 12.17
C LEU A 155 24.52 23.47 13.47
N LEU A 156 24.96 22.28 13.89
CA LEU A 156 25.82 22.10 15.07
C LEU A 156 27.18 22.76 14.89
N ILE A 157 27.80 22.68 13.71
CA ILE A 157 29.09 23.32 13.41
C ILE A 157 28.97 24.85 13.42
N VAL A 158 27.86 25.40 12.91
CA VAL A 158 27.65 26.86 12.83
C VAL A 158 27.39 27.49 14.21
N HIS A 159 26.88 26.72 15.17
CA HIS A 159 26.56 27.19 16.52
C HIS A 159 27.66 26.88 17.57
N GLN A 160 28.79 26.31 17.17
CA GLN A 160 30.01 26.17 17.99
C GLN A 160 30.99 27.31 17.69
#